data_AF-A0A3P3DWW1-F1
#
_entry.id   AF-A0A3P3DWW1-F1
#
_cell.length_a   1.000
_cell.length_b   1.000
_cell.length_c   1.000
_cell.angle_alpha   90.00
_cell.angle_beta   90.00
_cell.angle_gamma   90.00
#
_symmetry.space_group_name_H-M   'P 1'
#
loop_
_entity.id
_entity.type
_entity.pdbx_description
1 polymer ?
#
loop_
_entity_poly.entity_id
_entity_poly.type
_entity_poly.pdbx_seq_one_letter_code
_entity_poly.pdbx_strand_id
1 'polypeptide(L)'
;MLEHRYLLAPEVKDVARLTYWALRTNSLVFVEKTPFGTLPDYFLKPWLHSVPIAPGLTDLRETFEFCQSDPGFCQRIMAQAQAAARRMHDSRTWQEAELKILDRPGLRKCGSAQPRS
;
A
#
# COMPACT_ATOMS: atom_id res chain seq x y z
N MET A 1 -19.07 -11.87 17.50
CA MET A 1 -19.13 -11.52 16.06
C MET A 1 -18.27 -10.28 15.90
N LEU A 2 -17.08 -10.38 15.29
CA LEU A 2 -16.15 -9.26 15.22
C LEU A 2 -16.63 -8.30 14.13
N GLU A 3 -17.13 -7.13 14.55
CA GLU A 3 -17.41 -5.98 13.71
C GLU A 3 -16.10 -5.53 13.04
N HIS A 4 -15.81 -6.04 11.85
CA HIS A 4 -14.68 -5.57 11.06
C HIS A 4 -14.94 -4.12 10.66
N ARG A 5 -14.14 -3.20 11.21
CA ARG A 5 -14.18 -1.77 10.87
C ARG A 5 -13.42 -1.59 9.57
N TYR A 6 -13.98 -0.86 8.62
CA TYR A 6 -13.38 -0.65 7.31
C TYR A 6 -12.70 0.73 7.29
N LEU A 7 -11.53 0.82 6.66
CA LEU A 7 -10.83 2.08 6.44
C LEU A 7 -10.70 2.32 4.94
N LEU A 8 -11.26 3.44 4.47
CA LEU A 8 -11.13 3.88 3.08
C LEU A 8 -10.01 4.92 2.98
N ALA A 9 -9.04 4.66 2.10
CA ALA A 9 -7.98 5.60 1.75
C ALA A 9 -8.20 6.10 0.30
N PRO A 10 -8.97 7.19 0.11
CA PRO A 10 -9.13 7.80 -1.21
C PRO A 10 -7.83 8.48 -1.66
N GLU A 11 -7.72 8.77 -2.95
CA GLU A 11 -6.61 9.52 -3.53
C GLU A 11 -6.48 10.90 -2.86
N VAL A 12 -5.43 11.04 -2.06
CA VAL A 12 -4.95 12.32 -1.57
C VAL A 12 -3.63 12.57 -2.29
N LYS A 13 -3.34 13.83 -2.66
CA LYS A 13 -2.08 14.28 -3.30
C LYS A 13 -0.78 13.80 -2.60
N ASP A 14 -0.87 13.20 -1.42
CA ASP A 14 0.22 12.62 -0.64
C ASP A 14 -0.11 11.16 -0.28
N VAL A 15 0.05 10.30 -1.30
CA VAL A 15 -0.30 8.86 -1.40
C VAL A 15 0.21 7.99 -0.25
N ALA A 16 1.26 8.43 0.46
CA ALA A 16 1.94 7.58 1.41
C ALA A 16 1.28 7.55 2.80
N ARG A 17 0.70 8.65 3.28
CA ARG A 17 0.50 8.81 4.73
C ARG A 17 -0.66 8.02 5.33
N LEU A 18 -1.78 7.80 4.64
CA LEU A 18 -2.93 7.13 5.28
C LEU A 18 -2.72 5.62 5.49
N THR A 19 -1.90 4.98 4.66
CA THR A 19 -1.82 3.50 4.59
C THR A 19 -1.03 2.90 5.76
N TYR A 20 0.05 3.53 6.23
CA TYR A 20 0.96 2.92 7.23
C TYR A 20 0.32 2.57 8.58
N TRP A 21 -0.37 3.52 9.21
CA TRP A 21 -1.04 3.28 10.49
C TRP A 21 -2.28 2.40 10.31
N ALA A 22 -3.01 2.55 9.21
CA ALA A 22 -4.22 1.78 8.94
C ALA A 22 -3.93 0.26 8.86
N LEU A 23 -2.79 -0.13 8.30
CA LEU A 23 -2.38 -1.54 8.19
C LEU A 23 -2.06 -2.21 9.54
N ARG A 24 -1.80 -1.42 10.59
CA ARG A 24 -1.61 -1.93 11.97
C ARG A 24 -2.93 -2.12 12.72
N THR A 25 -4.02 -1.61 12.18
CA THR A 25 -5.34 -1.76 12.80
C THR A 25 -5.91 -3.14 12.46
N ASN A 26 -6.94 -3.56 13.19
CA ASN A 26 -7.69 -4.78 12.89
C ASN A 26 -8.82 -4.52 11.87
N SER A 27 -8.50 -3.67 10.88
CA SER A 27 -9.43 -3.12 9.90
C SER A 27 -8.98 -3.50 8.49
N LEU A 28 -9.94 -3.72 7.60
CA LEU A 28 -9.67 -3.92 6.19
C LEU A 28 -9.46 -2.56 5.51
N VAL A 29 -8.34 -2.40 4.81
CA VAL A 29 -7.94 -1.15 4.16
C VAL A 29 -8.26 -1.21 2.68
N PHE A 30 -9.10 -0.30 2.21
CA PHE A 30 -9.36 -0.06 0.79
C PHE A 30 -8.45 1.05 0.28
N VAL A 31 -7.75 0.80 -0.81
CA VAL A 31 -6.77 1.74 -1.39
C VAL A 31 -7.14 2.02 -2.82
N GLU A 32 -7.41 3.27 -3.14
CA GLU A 32 -7.63 3.69 -4.52
C GLU A 32 -6.35 3.51 -5.36
N LYS A 33 -6.50 2.92 -6.54
CA LYS A 33 -5.39 2.70 -7.48
C LYS A 33 -4.86 4.04 -7.96
N THR A 34 -3.57 4.26 -7.76
CA THR A 34 -2.87 5.46 -8.20
C THR A 34 -1.72 5.10 -9.14
N PRO A 35 -1.38 5.96 -10.13
CA PRO A 35 -0.20 5.75 -10.97
C PRO A 35 1.12 6.02 -10.23
N PHE A 36 1.08 6.62 -9.04
CA PHE A 36 2.26 6.98 -8.27
C PHE A 36 2.68 5.86 -7.34
N GLY A 37 3.94 5.42 -7.46
CA GLY A 37 4.55 4.47 -6.55
C GLY A 37 5.31 5.17 -5.43
N THR A 38 5.22 4.64 -4.22
CA THR A 38 5.97 5.06 -3.04
C THR A 38 6.79 3.89 -2.49
N LEU A 39 7.79 4.16 -1.64
CA LEU A 39 8.63 3.13 -1.02
C LEU A 39 7.85 1.98 -0.34
N PRO A 40 6.73 2.23 0.36
CA PRO A 40 5.85 1.18 0.90
C PRO A 40 5.34 0.17 -0.09
N ASP A 41 5.20 0.53 -1.36
CA ASP A 41 4.70 -0.37 -2.40
C ASP A 41 5.70 -1.51 -2.67
N TYR A 42 6.92 -1.40 -2.17
CA TYR A 42 7.85 -2.54 -2.07
C TYR A 42 7.33 -3.64 -1.14
N PHE A 43 6.69 -3.25 -0.04
CA PHE A 43 6.16 -4.16 0.98
C PHE A 43 4.69 -4.50 0.74
N LEU A 44 3.92 -3.57 0.19
CA LEU A 44 2.47 -3.66 0.07
C LEU A 44 2.06 -4.14 -1.32
N LYS A 45 1.16 -5.13 -1.35
CA LYS A 45 0.66 -5.71 -2.59
C LYS A 45 -0.87 -5.70 -2.58
N PRO A 46 -1.51 -5.24 -3.67
CA PRO A 46 -2.95 -5.35 -3.81
C PRO A 46 -3.43 -6.80 -3.63
N TRP A 47 -4.59 -6.97 -3.00
CA TRP A 47 -5.20 -8.27 -2.67
C TRP A 47 -4.43 -9.15 -1.69
N LEU A 48 -3.24 -8.75 -1.28
CA LEU A 48 -2.46 -9.41 -0.23
C LEU A 48 -2.45 -8.60 1.07
N HIS A 49 -2.26 -7.28 0.98
CA HIS A 49 -2.13 -6.39 2.14
C HIS A 49 -3.25 -5.32 2.19
N SER A 50 -3.94 -5.08 1.09
CA SER A 50 -5.04 -4.13 0.98
C SER A 50 -5.98 -4.51 -0.15
N VAL A 51 -7.18 -3.96 -0.14
CA VAL A 51 -8.17 -4.15 -1.21
C VAL A 51 -8.08 -2.96 -2.17
N PRO A 52 -7.67 -3.17 -3.43
CA PRO A 52 -7.55 -2.07 -4.38
C PRO A 52 -8.93 -1.66 -4.90
N ILE A 53 -9.15 -0.35 -5.02
CA ILE A 53 -10.36 0.28 -5.56
C ILE A 53 -9.99 1.04 -6.83
N ALA A 54 -10.85 1.04 -7.84
CA ALA A 54 -10.66 1.78 -9.09
C ALA A 54 -10.65 3.31 -8.85
N PRO A 55 -9.95 4.07 -9.72
CA PRO A 55 -9.98 5.54 -9.67
C PRO A 55 -11.42 6.07 -9.73
N GLY A 56 -11.69 7.14 -8.98
CA GLY A 56 -13.01 7.71 -8.78
C GLY A 56 -13.93 6.85 -7.91
N LEU A 57 -13.39 5.86 -7.17
CA LEU A 57 -14.14 4.95 -6.31
C LEU A 57 -15.27 4.18 -7.01
N THR A 58 -15.12 3.96 -8.32
CA THR A 58 -16.19 3.48 -9.21
C THR A 58 -16.64 2.05 -8.93
N ASP A 59 -15.77 1.21 -8.38
CA ASP A 59 -16.05 -0.18 -8.00
C ASP A 59 -16.14 -0.40 -6.48
N LEU A 60 -16.20 0.69 -5.69
CA LEU A 60 -16.14 0.62 -4.22
C LEU A 60 -17.27 -0.24 -3.64
N ARG A 61 -18.50 -0.04 -4.11
CA ARG A 61 -19.67 -0.76 -3.59
C ARG A 61 -19.60 -2.26 -3.86
N GLU A 62 -19.34 -2.64 -5.11
CA GLU A 62 -19.22 -4.04 -5.51
C GLU A 62 -18.07 -4.73 -4.74
N THR A 63 -16.93 -4.06 -4.64
CA THR A 63 -15.76 -4.59 -3.94
C THR A 63 -16.01 -4.75 -2.43
N PHE A 64 -16.75 -3.81 -1.84
CA PHE A 64 -17.17 -3.89 -0.45
C PHE A 64 -18.12 -5.08 -0.20
N GLU A 65 -19.12 -5.26 -1.08
CA GLU A 65 -20.07 -6.38 -1.01
C GLU A 65 -19.36 -7.73 -1.18
N PHE A 66 -18.39 -7.82 -2.10
CA PHE A 66 -17.51 -8.98 -2.24
C PHE A 66 -16.78 -9.29 -0.93
N CYS A 67 -16.15 -8.30 -0.31
CA CYS A 67 -15.45 -8.48 0.97
C CYS A 67 -16.40 -8.95 2.09
N GLN A 68 -17.62 -8.42 2.15
CA GLN A 68 -18.62 -8.86 3.14
C GLN A 68 -19.06 -10.31 2.95
N SER A 69 -19.08 -10.80 1.71
CA SER A 69 -19.47 -12.18 1.40
C SER A 69 -18.44 -13.24 1.82
N ASP A 70 -17.17 -12.85 2.00
CA ASP A 70 -16.11 -13.72 2.53
C ASP A 70 -15.31 -13.04 3.66
N PRO A 71 -15.80 -13.11 4.92
CA PRO A 71 -15.08 -12.62 6.08
C PRO A 71 -13.71 -13.30 6.28
N GLY A 72 -13.57 -14.56 5.86
CA GLY A 72 -12.32 -15.31 5.97
C GLY A 72 -11.22 -14.73 5.06
N PHE A 73 -11.60 -14.30 3.86
CA PHE A 73 -10.73 -13.54 2.96
C PHE A 73 -10.26 -12.23 3.59
N CYS A 74 -11.18 -11.46 4.18
CA CYS A 74 -10.84 -10.21 4.85
C CYS A 74 -9.83 -10.41 5.98
N GLN A 75 -10.03 -11.45 6.80
CA GLN A 75 -9.10 -11.80 7.89
C GLN A 75 -7.71 -12.16 7.38
N ARG A 76 -7.62 -12.90 6.26
CA ARG A 76 -6.33 -13.22 5.63
C ARG A 76 -5.59 -11.95 5.19
N ILE A 77 -6.28 -11.03 4.51
CA ILE A 77 -5.67 -9.75 4.09
C ILE A 77 -5.16 -8.96 5.29
N MET A 78 -5.98 -8.81 6.34
CA MET A 78 -5.57 -8.06 7.54
C MET A 78 -4.36 -8.70 8.23
N ALA A 79 -4.32 -10.03 8.36
CA ALA A 79 -3.19 -10.72 8.97
C ALA A 79 -1.88 -10.50 8.18
N GLN A 80 -1.95 -10.57 6.85
CA GLN A 80 -0.81 -10.30 5.97
C GLN A 80 -0.40 -8.82 6.03
N ALA A 81 -1.36 -7.90 6.03
CA ALA A 81 -1.12 -6.46 6.18
C ALA A 81 -0.33 -6.13 7.45
N GLN A 82 -0.74 -6.71 8.58
CA GLN A 82 -0.05 -6.53 9.86
C GLN A 82 1.36 -7.13 9.84
N ALA A 83 1.57 -8.26 9.16
CA ALA A 83 2.89 -8.85 8.98
C ALA A 83 3.81 -7.95 8.13
N ALA A 84 3.29 -7.38 7.04
CA ALA A 84 4.01 -6.42 6.22
C ALA A 84 4.34 -5.13 7.02
N ALA A 85 3.41 -4.63 7.83
CA ALA A 85 3.64 -3.48 8.69
C ALA A 85 4.78 -3.70 9.69
N ARG A 86 4.89 -4.91 10.28
CA ARG A 86 6.02 -5.26 11.15
C ARG A 86 7.35 -5.24 10.40
N ARG A 87 7.38 -5.73 9.16
CA ARG A 87 8.59 -5.69 8.31
C ARG A 87 8.98 -4.24 8.00
N MET A 88 8.03 -3.37 7.66
CA MET A 88 8.33 -1.96 7.38
C MET A 88 8.97 -1.22 8.56
N HIS A 89 8.75 -1.66 9.80
CA HIS A 89 9.39 -1.06 10.98
C HIS A 89 10.81 -1.58 11.26
N ASP A 90 11.25 -2.64 10.57
CA ASP A 90 12.62 -3.15 10.69
C ASP A 90 13.57 -2.36 9.78
N SER A 91 14.55 -1.68 10.38
CA SER A 91 15.46 -0.77 9.69
C SER A 91 16.27 -1.44 8.58
N ARG A 92 16.62 -2.72 8.74
CA ARG A 92 17.38 -3.46 7.73
C ARG A 92 16.53 -3.70 6.49
N THR A 93 15.32 -4.23 6.67
CA THR A 93 14.43 -4.48 5.53
C THR A 93 13.97 -3.18 4.85
N TRP A 94 13.86 -2.08 5.59
CA TRP A 94 13.62 -0.75 5.02
C TRP A 94 14.76 -0.29 4.11
N GLN A 95 16.00 -0.40 4.58
CA GLN A 95 17.18 -0.06 3.78
C GLN A 95 17.31 -0.94 2.52
N GLU A 96 17.01 -2.23 2.63
CA GLU A 96 16.97 -3.13 1.47
C GLU A 96 15.92 -2.70 0.42
N ALA A 97 14.77 -2.19 0.87
CA ALA A 97 13.74 -1.65 -0.01
C ALA A 97 14.20 -0.38 -0.72
N GLU A 98 14.84 0.54 0.01
CA GLU A 98 15.40 1.78 -0.54
C GLU A 98 16.39 1.49 -1.69
N LEU A 99 17.37 0.61 -1.44
CA LEU A 99 18.37 0.23 -2.44
C LEU A 99 17.72 -0.37 -3.70
N LYS A 100 16.74 -1.27 -3.53
CA LYS A 100 16.04 -1.89 -4.67
C LYS A 100 15.22 -0.90 -5.49
N ILE A 101 14.65 0.12 -4.85
CA ILE A 101 13.93 1.17 -5.58
C ILE A 101 14.91 2.06 -6.34
N LEU A 102 16.04 2.43 -5.75
CA LEU A 102 17.09 3.20 -6.42
C LEU A 102 17.69 2.46 -7.61
N ASP A 103 17.76 1.13 -7.54
CA ASP A 103 18.24 0.28 -8.63
C ASP A 103 17.22 0.07 -9.75
N ARG A 104 15.96 0.50 -9.58
CA ARG A 104 14.92 0.30 -10.58
C ARG A 104 15.22 1.12 -11.85
N PRO A 105 15.31 0.48 -13.04
CA PRO A 105 15.54 1.20 -14.29
C PRO A 105 14.45 2.26 -14.50
N GLY A 106 14.84 3.52 -14.64
CA GLY A 106 13.91 4.67 -14.79
C GLY A 106 13.90 5.67 -13.61
N LEU A 107 14.43 5.30 -12.43
CA LEU A 107 14.62 6.23 -11.30
C LEU A 107 16.04 6.82 -11.23
N ARG A 108 17.02 6.21 -11.90
CA ARG A 108 18.34 6.81 -12.15
C ARG A 108 18.17 8.00 -13.11
N LYS A 109 17.84 9.19 -12.61
CA LYS A 109 17.91 10.43 -13.41
C LYS A 109 19.23 11.17 -13.15
N CYS A 110 19.86 11.50 -14.27
CA CYS A 110 20.73 12.66 -14.50
C CYS A 110 21.68 13.04 -13.36
N GLY A 111 22.84 12.41 -13.35
CA GLY A 111 23.96 12.75 -12.48
C GLY A 111 25.28 12.80 -13.24
N SER A 112 25.36 13.65 -14.27
CA SER A 112 26.64 14.27 -14.67
C SER A 112 26.34 15.66 -15.20
N ALA A 113 26.13 16.61 -14.29
CA ALA A 113 26.35 18.00 -14.62
C ALA A 113 27.81 18.14 -15.07
N GLN A 114 28.03 18.33 -16.37
CA GLN A 114 29.32 18.76 -16.88
C GLN A 114 29.64 20.16 -16.32
N PRO A 115 30.89 20.41 -15.86
CA PRO A 115 31.27 21.74 -15.43
C PRO A 115 31.23 22.66 -16.65
N ARG A 116 30.51 23.79 -16.54
CA ARG A 116 30.60 24.87 -17.53
C ARG A 116 32.00 25.46 -17.44
N SER A 117 32.77 25.28 -18.50
CA SER A 117 33.96 26.07 -18.85
C SER A 117 33.56 27.47 -19.28
#